data_AF-A0A7Y3GUG5-F1
#
_entry.id   AF-A0A7Y3GUG5-F1
#
_cell.length_a   1.000
_cell.length_b   1.000
_cell.length_c   1.000
_cell.angle_alpha   90.00
_cell.angle_beta   90.00
_cell.angle_gamma   90.00
#
_symmetry.space_group_name_H-M   'P 1'
#
loop_
_entity.id
_entity.type
_entity.pdbx_description
1 polymer ?
#
loop_
_entity_poly.entity_id
_entity_poly.type
_entity_poly.pdbx_seq_one_letter_code
_entity_poly.pdbx_strand_id
1 'polypeptide(L)' 'MDVRIKATLSFTVAGSALEDGLAEYDELAVDGMLREILDKALAVDDIEVVVTEGPNSLEEYDSAQQQQAGGS' A
#
# COMPACT_ATOMS: atom_id res chain seq x y z
N MET A 1 -13.19 -23.93 -12.82
CA MET A 1 -12.30 -24.59 -11.85
C MET A 1 -11.44 -23.48 -11.30
N ASP A 2 -11.63 -23.16 -10.03
CA ASP A 2 -11.01 -21.97 -9.46
C ASP A 2 -9.65 -22.34 -8.87
N VAL A 3 -8.65 -21.50 -9.14
CA VAL A 3 -7.27 -21.72 -8.71
C VAL A 3 -6.86 -20.56 -7.82
N ARG A 4 -6.58 -20.86 -6.54
CA ARG A 4 -6.08 -19.85 -5.61
C ARG A 4 -4.57 -19.76 -5.69
N ILE A 5 -4.05 -18.57 -6.00
CA ILE A 5 -2.62 -18.27 -6.02
C ILE A 5 -2.31 -17.37 -4.81
N LYS A 6 -1.29 -17.72 -4.03
CA LYS A 6 -0.77 -16.88 -2.95
C LYS A 6 0.61 -16.36 -3.35
N ALA A 7 0.80 -15.04 -3.26
CA ALA A 7 2.06 -14.39 -3.57
C ALA A 7 2.37 -13.32 -2.51
N THR A 8 3.66 -13.08 -2.26
CA THR A 8 4.15 -11.95 -1.48
C THR A 8 4.81 -10.98 -2.44
N LEU A 9 4.38 -9.72 -2.42
CA LEU A 9 4.87 -8.67 -3.29
C LEU A 9 5.59 -7.62 -2.45
N SER A 10 6.71 -7.12 -2.97
CA SER A 10 7.47 -6.02 -2.37
C SER A 10 7.71 -4.97 -3.45
N PHE A 11 7.35 -3.73 -3.18
CA PHE A 11 7.53 -2.60 -4.09
C PHE A 11 7.97 -1.38 -3.29
N THR A 12 8.73 -0.51 -3.94
CA THR A 12 9.13 0.79 -3.39
C THR A 12 8.32 1.86 -4.10
N VAL A 13 7.64 2.69 -3.32
CA VAL A 13 6.87 3.84 -3.82
C VAL A 13 7.59 5.11 -3.40
N ALA A 14 7.68 6.08 -4.31
CA ALA A 14 8.19 7.40 -3.96
C ALA A 14 7.17 8.11 -3.05
N GLY A 15 7.62 8.87 -2.05
CA GLY A 15 6.74 9.56 -1.11
C GLY A 15 5.62 10.38 -1.73
N SER A 16 5.97 11.21 -2.72
CA SER A 16 4.98 12.00 -3.45
C SER A 16 3.94 11.13 -4.18
N ALA A 17 4.36 9.98 -4.70
CA ALA A 17 3.46 9.06 -5.38
C ALA A 17 2.56 8.28 -4.40
N LEU A 18 2.96 8.15 -3.13
CA LEU A 18 2.12 7.54 -2.09
C LEU A 18 0.94 8.45 -1.74
N GLU A 19 1.19 9.74 -1.53
CA GLU A 19 0.14 10.76 -1.28
C GLU A 19 -0.84 10.85 -2.45
N ASP A 20 -0.31 10.98 -3.67
CA ASP A 20 -1.11 11.05 -4.89
C ASP A 20 -1.97 9.77 -5.05
N GLY A 21 -1.39 8.60 -4.79
CA GLY A 21 -2.07 7.32 -4.88
C GLY A 21 -3.21 7.19 -3.86
N LEU A 22 -2.96 7.45 -2.58
CA LEU A 22 -4.00 7.38 -1.55
C LEU A 22 -5.17 8.35 -1.85
N ALA A 23 -4.88 9.54 -2.38
CA ALA A 23 -5.90 10.48 -2.80
C ALA A 23 -6.68 10.03 -4.06
N GLU A 24 -6.03 9.39 -5.04
CA GLU A 24 -6.68 8.91 -6.26
C GLU A 24 -7.70 7.80 -5.98
N TYR A 25 -7.36 6.88 -5.07
CA TYR A 25 -8.21 5.75 -4.73
C TYR A 25 -9.23 6.06 -3.61
N ASP A 26 -9.22 7.28 -3.05
CA ASP A 26 -10.00 7.67 -1.86
C ASP A 26 -9.76 6.73 -0.65
N GLU A 27 -8.49 6.33 -0.49
CA GLU A 27 -8.06 5.37 0.52
C GLU A 27 -7.23 6.06 1.60
N LEU A 28 -7.45 5.66 2.86
CA LEU A 28 -6.65 6.13 4.00
C LEU A 28 -5.47 5.21 4.30
N ALA A 29 -5.44 4.02 3.68
CA ALA A 29 -4.43 3.00 3.94
C ALA A 29 -3.88 2.37 2.65
N VAL A 30 -2.60 1.99 2.68
CA VAL A 30 -1.88 1.37 1.57
C VAL A 30 -2.49 0.00 1.22
N ASP A 31 -2.92 -0.78 2.21
CA ASP A 31 -3.60 -2.06 1.94
C ASP A 31 -4.89 -1.91 1.12
N GLY A 32 -5.70 -0.88 1.40
CA GLY A 32 -6.91 -0.55 0.66
C GLY A 32 -6.60 -0.13 -0.77
N MET A 33 -5.64 0.78 -0.94
CA MET A 33 -5.18 1.22 -2.26
C MET A 33 -4.70 0.04 -3.12
N LEU A 34 -3.89 -0.85 -2.56
CA LEU A 34 -3.37 -2.02 -3.26
C LEU A 34 -4.47 -3.02 -3.62
N ARG A 35 -5.46 -3.20 -2.74
CA ARG A 35 -6.62 -4.04 -3.02
C ARG A 35 -7.36 -3.52 -4.25
N GLU A 36 -7.65 -2.22 -4.30
CA GLU A 36 -8.33 -1.58 -5.44
C GLU A 36 -7.52 -1.68 -6.73
N ILE A 37 -6.20 -1.46 -6.67
CA ILE A 37 -5.32 -1.60 -7.84
C ILE A 37 -5.35 -3.04 -8.36
N LEU A 38 -5.20 -4.02 -7.47
CA LEU A 38 -5.14 -5.43 -7.85
C LEU A 38 -6.49 -5.93 -8.39
N ASP A 39 -7.59 -5.47 -7.82
CA ASP A 39 -8.95 -5.75 -8.32
C ASP A 39 -9.12 -5.26 -9.76
N LYS A 40 -8.80 -3.98 -9.99
CA LYS A 40 -8.91 -3.36 -11.32
C LYS A 40 -7.94 -3.95 -12.35
N ALA A 41 -6.72 -4.31 -11.93
CA ALA A 41 -5.67 -4.76 -12.85
C ALA A 41 -5.77 -6.25 -13.22
N LEU A 42 -6.19 -7.09 -12.27
CA LEU A 42 -6.16 -8.54 -12.42
C LEU A 42 -7.56 -9.19 -12.50
N ALA A 43 -8.63 -8.41 -12.27
CA ALA A 43 -10.02 -8.89 -12.27
C ALA A 43 -10.20 -10.14 -11.41
N VAL A 44 -9.68 -10.08 -10.18
CA VAL A 44 -9.68 -11.17 -9.20
C VAL A 44 -10.56 -10.82 -8.03
N ASP A 45 -11.49 -11.72 -7.68
CA ASP A 45 -12.32 -11.60 -6.50
C ASP A 45 -11.58 -12.03 -5.22
N ASP A 46 -12.08 -11.61 -4.06
CA ASP A 46 -11.59 -12.01 -2.72
C ASP A 46 -10.10 -11.71 -2.45
N ILE A 47 -9.65 -10.53 -2.87
CA ILE A 47 -8.28 -10.06 -2.61
C ILE A 47 -8.09 -9.78 -1.12
N GLU A 48 -7.07 -10.40 -0.53
CA GLU A 48 -6.56 -10.11 0.80
C GLU A 48 -5.21 -9.43 0.66
N VAL A 49 -5.12 -8.16 1.07
CA VAL A 49 -3.86 -7.42 1.14
C VAL A 49 -3.51 -7.19 2.61
N VAL A 50 -2.26 -7.41 2.96
CA VAL A 50 -1.70 -7.12 4.28
C VAL A 50 -0.37 -6.41 4.09
N VAL A 51 -0.24 -5.19 4.61
CA VAL A 51 1.06 -4.51 4.69
C VAL A 51 1.85 -5.12 5.83
N THR A 52 2.92 -5.84 5.49
CA THR A 52 3.76 -6.54 6.47
C THR A 52 4.99 -5.75 6.90
N GLU A 53 5.38 -4.73 6.12
CA GLU A 53 6.54 -3.87 6.36
C GLU A 53 6.30 -2.49 5.73
N GLY A 54 6.78 -1.43 6.38
CA GLY A 54 6.60 -0.04 5.93
C GLY A 54 5.34 0.65 6.48
N PRO A 55 5.14 1.93 6.15
CA PRO A 55 3.98 2.69 6.61
C PRO A 55 2.74 2.29 5.83
N ASN A 56 1.64 2.09 6.55
CA ASN A 56 0.34 1.79 5.95
C ASN A 56 -0.53 3.05 5.78
N SER A 57 -0.13 4.20 6.30
CA SER A 57 -0.87 5.46 6.20
C SER A 57 0.07 6.65 6.01
N LEU A 58 -0.48 7.80 5.62
CA LEU A 58 0.30 9.05 5.52
C LEU A 58 0.86 9.47 6.89
N GLU A 59 0.07 9.30 7.95
CA GLU A 59 0.52 9.62 9.31
C GLU A 59 1.69 8.74 9.75
N GLU A 60 1.67 7.46 9.41
CA GLU A 60 2.78 6.54 9.67
C GLU A 60 4.00 6.89 8.82
N TYR A 61 3.79 7.28 7.55
CA TYR A 61 4.85 7.72 6.66
C TYR A 61 5.56 8.98 7.18
N ASP A 62 4.79 9.99 7.57
CA ASP A 62 5.29 11.24 8.17
C ASP A 62 6.02 10.98 9.48
N SER A 63 5.47 10.11 10.33
CA SER A 63 6.10 9.72 11.59
C SER A 63 7.43 8.99 11.37
N ALA A 64 7.51 8.13 10.35
CA ALA A 64 8.73 7.42 9.98
C ALA A 64 9.80 8.38 9.44
N GLN A 65 9.42 9.38 8.64
CA GLN A 65 10.34 10.42 8.17
C GLN A 65 10.89 11.26 9.32
N GLN A 66 10.04 11.69 10.27
CA GLN A 66 10.47 12.50 11.40
C GLN A 66 11.45 11.74 12.31
N GLN A 67 11.24 10.44 12.53
CA GLN A 67 12.16 9.60 13.29
C GLN A 67 13.53 9.45 12.61
N GLN A 68 13.57 9.40 11.28
CA GLN A 68 14.82 9.32 10.52
C GLN A 68 15.55 10.68 10.48
N ALA A 69 14.84 11.80 10.48
CA ALA A 69 15.42 13.14 10.47
C ALA A 69 15.92 13.61 11.85
N GLY A 70 15.39 13.08 12.95
CA GLY A 70 15.76 13.43 14.32
C GLY A 70 16.94 12.67 14.92
N GLY A 71 17.52 11.71 14.18
CA GLY A 71 18.66 10.90 14.59
C GLY A 71 19.97 11.31 13.91
N SER A 72 20.57 12.43 14.32
CA SER A 72 21.94 12.83 13.97
C SER A 72 22.57 13.63 15.09
#